data_AF-A0A1J4YMP4-F1
#
_entry.id   AF-A0A1J4YMP4-F1
#
_cell.length_a   1.000
_cell.length_b   1.000
_cell.length_c   1.000
_cell.angle_alpha   90.00
_cell.angle_beta   90.00
_cell.angle_gamma   90.00
#
_symmetry.space_group_name_H-M   'P 1'
#
loop_
_entity.id
_entity.type
_entity.pdbx_description
1 polymer ?
#
loop_
_entity_poly.entity_id
_entity_poly.type
_entity_poly.pdbx_seq_one_letter_code
_entity_poly.pdbx_strand_id
1 'polypeptide(L)'
;MIRNLLVSILFFVGPALLMFMARNIVLMTLIWLKNRQRRELQQEVIDITPIHHHIHPNWFVIAVAVVSLGCAVTVFMELQRMDDVVSQQYVPAHMSESGKIIPGHWEPKAPAAD
;
A
#
# COMPACT_ATOMS: atom_id res chain seq x y z
N MET A 1 20.36 -18.58 15.29
CA MET A 1 19.84 -17.31 14.75
C MET A 1 19.00 -17.48 13.50
N ILE A 2 19.36 -18.38 12.56
CA ILE A 2 18.59 -18.65 11.32
C ILE A 2 17.11 -18.98 11.56
N ARG A 3 16.80 -19.70 12.65
CA ARG A 3 15.45 -20.14 13.01
C ARG A 3 14.49 -18.96 13.25
N ASN A 4 14.94 -17.91 13.94
CA ASN A 4 14.10 -16.74 14.23
C ASN A 4 13.86 -15.90 12.96
N LEU A 5 14.85 -15.89 12.06
CA LEU A 5 14.74 -15.20 10.77
C LEU A 5 13.71 -15.90 9.87
N LEU A 6 13.72 -17.23 9.83
CA LEU A 6 12.73 -18.04 9.10
C LEU A 6 11.30 -17.85 9.63
N VAL A 7 11.14 -17.83 10.96
CA VAL A 7 9.84 -17.56 11.60
C VAL A 7 9.37 -16.14 11.29
N SER A 8 10.25 -15.14 11.36
CA SER A 8 9.89 -13.75 11.04
C SER A 8 9.44 -13.59 9.59
N ILE A 9 10.14 -14.19 8.62
CA ILE A 9 9.74 -14.16 7.21
C ILE A 9 8.39 -14.86 7.00
N LEU A 10 8.20 -16.04 7.61
CA LEU A 10 6.96 -16.79 7.45
C LEU A 10 5.77 -16.04 8.04
N PHE A 11 5.91 -15.40 9.20
CA PHE A 11 4.82 -14.66 9.84
C PHE A 11 4.59 -13.27 9.22
N PHE A 12 5.60 -12.67 8.59
CA PHE A 12 5.44 -11.40 7.89
C PHE A 12 4.87 -11.60 6.48
N VAL A 13 5.43 -12.53 5.71
CA VAL A 13 5.06 -12.77 4.30
C VAL A 13 3.90 -13.76 4.19
N GLY A 14 3.78 -14.72 5.11
CA GLY A 14 2.74 -15.75 5.08
C GLY A 14 1.32 -15.20 5.02
N PRO A 15 0.93 -14.25 5.90
CA PRO A 15 -0.41 -13.65 5.84
C PRO A 15 -0.69 -12.94 4.51
N ALA A 16 0.30 -12.23 3.96
CA ALA A 16 0.16 -11.56 2.67
C ALA A 16 0.00 -12.57 1.52
N LEU A 17 0.76 -13.67 1.55
CA LEU A 17 0.71 -14.73 0.55
C LEU A 17 -0.60 -15.53 0.63
N LEU A 18 -1.10 -15.77 1.85
CA LEU A 18 -2.42 -16.38 2.09
C LEU A 18 -3.55 -15.48 1.58
N MET A 19 -3.52 -14.19 1.89
CA MET A 19 -4.49 -13.21 1.39
C MET A 19 -4.47 -13.14 -0.15
N PHE A 20 -3.28 -13.19 -0.74
CA PHE A 20 -3.12 -13.22 -2.19
C PHE A 20 -3.72 -14.50 -2.80
N MET A 21 -3.43 -15.68 -2.24
CA MET A 21 -4.01 -16.94 -2.69
C MET A 21 -5.54 -16.94 -2.56
N ALA A 22 -6.07 -16.54 -1.41
CA ALA A 22 -7.51 -16.47 -1.16
C ALA A 22 -8.21 -15.57 -2.19
N ARG A 23 -7.65 -14.39 -2.47
CA ARG A 23 -8.18 -13.46 -3.49
C ARG A 23 -8.24 -14.10 -4.88
N ASN A 24 -7.19 -14.81 -5.28
CA ASN A 24 -7.14 -15.45 -6.59
C ASN A 24 -8.13 -16.62 -6.70
N ILE A 25 -8.30 -17.39 -5.64
CA ILE A 25 -9.31 -18.47 -5.58
C ILE A 25 -10.72 -17.88 -5.72
N VAL A 26 -11.05 -16.82 -4.96
CA VAL A 26 -12.35 -16.15 -5.05
C VAL A 26 -12.60 -15.60 -6.46
N LEU A 27 -11.58 -15.01 -7.09
CA LEU A 27 -11.69 -14.50 -8.45
C LEU A 27 -11.94 -15.63 -9.46
N MET A 28 -11.24 -16.75 -9.34
CA MET A 28 -11.46 -17.93 -10.18
C MET A 28 -12.86 -18.52 -9.97
N THR A 29 -13.35 -18.63 -8.74
CA THR A 29 -14.69 -19.17 -8.48
C THR A 29 -15.79 -18.26 -9.03
N LEU A 30 -15.65 -16.94 -8.92
CA LEU A 30 -16.59 -15.98 -9.52
C LEU A 30 -16.61 -16.08 -11.05
N ILE A 31 -15.45 -16.21 -11.70
CA ILE A 31 -15.37 -16.39 -13.16
C ILE A 31 -16.04 -17.71 -13.55
N TRP A 32 -15.77 -18.79 -12.81
CA TRP A 32 -16.37 -20.09 -13.07
C TRP A 32 -17.89 -20.06 -12.92
N LEU A 33 -18.42 -19.46 -11.85
CA LEU A 33 -19.85 -19.26 -11.62
C LEU A 33 -20.50 -18.46 -12.75
N LYS A 34 -19.89 -17.35 -13.16
CA LYS A 34 -20.39 -16.52 -14.26
C LYS A 34 -20.40 -17.26 -15.59
N ASN A 35 -19.37 -18.08 -15.86
CA ASN A 35 -19.32 -18.91 -17.06
C ASN A 35 -20.35 -20.04 -17.02
N ARG A 36 -20.58 -20.65 -15.85
CA ARG A 36 -21.62 -21.66 -15.68
C ARG A 36 -23.00 -21.07 -15.95
N GLN A 37 -23.33 -19.92 -15.36
CA GLN A 37 -24.60 -19.22 -15.62
C GLN A 37 -24.76 -18.85 -17.09
N ARG A 38 -23.69 -18.40 -17.76
CA ARG A 38 -23.73 -18.11 -19.21
C ARG A 38 -23.99 -19.35 -20.06
N ARG A 39 -23.43 -20.50 -19.69
CA ARG A 39 -23.66 -21.77 -20.41
C ARG A 39 -25.09 -22.28 -20.22
N GLU A 40 -25.63 -22.17 -19.00
CA GLU A 40 -27.03 -22.51 -18.70
C GLU A 40 -27.99 -21.60 -19.50
N LEU A 41 -27.73 -20.30 -19.56
CA LEU A 41 -28.51 -19.34 -20.38
C LEU A 41 -28.38 -19.58 -21.90
N GLN A 42 -27.20 -19.98 -22.39
CA GLN A 42 -26.97 -20.26 -23.82
C GLN A 42 -27.60 -21.57 -24.30
N GLN A 43 -27.82 -22.55 -23.42
CA GLN A 43 -28.48 -23.81 -23.80
C GLN A 43 -30.00 -23.70 -23.88
N GLU A 44 -30.63 -22.75 -23.18
CA GLU A 44 -32.09 -22.66 -23.08
C GLU A 44 -32.72 -21.61 -24.02
N VAL A 45 -31.95 -20.65 -24.55
CA VAL A 45 -32.50 -19.56 -25.37
C VAL A 45 -31.65 -19.29 -26.62
N ILE A 46 -32.18 -19.60 -27.80
CA ILE A 46 -31.75 -18.96 -29.06
C ILE A 46 -32.34 -17.54 -29.02
N ASP A 47 -31.65 -16.64 -28.35
CA ASP A 47 -32.10 -15.26 -28.20
C ASP A 47 -31.61 -14.43 -29.41
N ILE A 48 -32.54 -13.96 -30.24
CA ILE A 48 -32.29 -13.03 -31.37
C ILE A 48 -32.35 -11.57 -30.87
N THR A 49 -32.30 -11.34 -29.55
CA THR A 49 -32.30 -9.98 -29.01
C THR A 49 -30.89 -9.38 -29.09
N PRO A 50 -30.70 -8.19 -29.71
CA PRO A 50 -29.38 -7.58 -29.83
C PRO A 50 -28.87 -7.15 -28.46
N ILE A 51 -27.93 -7.92 -27.94
CA ILE A 51 -27.24 -7.64 -26.68
C ILE A 51 -26.35 -6.41 -26.90
N HIS A 52 -26.81 -5.25 -26.43
CA HIS A 52 -26.01 -4.03 -26.43
C HIS A 52 -24.81 -4.24 -25.49
N HIS A 53 -23.66 -4.55 -26.07
CA HIS A 53 -22.41 -4.63 -25.35
C HIS A 53 -21.97 -3.21 -24.98
N HIS A 54 -22.30 -2.77 -23.76
CA HIS A 54 -21.67 -1.60 -23.18
C HIS A 54 -20.21 -1.95 -22.87
N ILE A 55 -19.33 -1.67 -23.83
CA ILE A 55 -17.89 -1.76 -23.65
C ILE A 55 -17.50 -0.58 -22.76
N HIS A 56 -17.21 -0.85 -21.48
CA HIS A 56 -16.64 0.16 -20.60
C HIS A 56 -15.25 0.55 -21.13
N PRO A 57 -14.93 1.85 -21.23
CA PRO A 57 -13.66 2.30 -21.76
C PRO A 57 -12.53 1.97 -20.80
N ASN A 58 -11.79 0.89 -21.06
CA ASN A 58 -10.64 0.44 -20.26
C ASN A 58 -9.53 1.50 -20.14
N TRP A 59 -9.52 2.51 -21.01
CA TRP A 59 -8.54 3.58 -20.96
C TRP A 59 -8.64 4.43 -19.68
N PHE A 60 -9.86 4.67 -19.17
CA PHE A 60 -10.02 5.41 -17.91
C PHE A 60 -9.35 4.67 -16.74
N VAL A 61 -9.51 3.36 -16.67
CA VAL A 61 -8.88 2.51 -15.65
C VAL A 61 -7.35 2.56 -15.76
N ILE A 62 -6.83 2.49 -17.00
CA ILE A 62 -5.39 2.61 -17.27
C ILE A 62 -4.86 3.98 -16.84
N ALA A 63 -5.56 5.06 -17.18
CA ALA A 63 -5.18 6.42 -16.81
C ALA A 63 -5.12 6.60 -15.28
N VAL A 64 -6.14 6.13 -14.56
CA VAL A 64 -6.15 6.15 -13.09
C VAL A 64 -5.00 5.33 -12.51
N ALA A 65 -4.71 4.16 -13.06
CA ALA A 65 -3.60 3.33 -12.61
C ALA A 65 -2.23 4.02 -12.81
N VAL A 66 -2.03 4.67 -13.97
CA VAL A 66 -0.78 5.41 -14.25
C VAL A 66 -0.63 6.62 -13.34
N VAL A 67 -1.69 7.41 -13.13
CA VAL A 67 -1.67 8.58 -12.25
C VAL A 67 -1.38 8.18 -10.79
N SER A 68 -2.07 7.15 -10.30
CA SER A 68 -1.87 6.67 -8.93
C SER A 68 -0.47 6.10 -8.70
N LEU A 69 0.07 5.36 -9.68
CA LEU A 69 1.46 4.89 -9.63
C LEU A 69 2.46 6.05 -9.66
N GLY A 70 2.23 7.06 -10.50
CA GLY A 70 3.03 8.28 -10.53
C GLY A 70 3.08 8.99 -9.19
N CYS A 71 1.93 9.22 -8.56
CA CYS A 71 1.85 9.81 -7.22
C CYS A 71 2.59 8.99 -6.15
N ALA A 72 2.44 7.66 -6.18
CA ALA A 72 3.13 6.80 -5.23
C ALA A 72 4.64 6.90 -5.36
N VAL A 73 5.17 6.90 -6.59
CA VAL A 73 6.60 7.03 -6.87
C VAL A 73 7.11 8.42 -6.44
N THR A 74 6.39 9.50 -6.76
CA THR A 74 6.83 10.85 -6.37
C THR A 74 6.88 11.04 -4.87
N VAL A 75 5.87 10.54 -4.14
CA VAL A 75 5.86 10.60 -2.67
C VAL A 75 6.99 9.75 -2.09
N PHE A 76 7.22 8.57 -2.65
CA PHE A 76 8.30 7.70 -2.21
C PHE A 76 9.68 8.33 -2.43
N MET A 77 9.92 8.94 -3.59
CA MET A 77 11.16 9.66 -3.86
C MET A 77 11.37 10.83 -2.90
N GLU A 78 10.31 11.58 -2.60
CA GLU A 78 10.39 12.70 -1.66
C GLU A 78 10.68 12.23 -0.23
N LEU A 79 10.08 11.11 0.20
CA LEU A 79 10.38 10.49 1.48
C LEU A 79 11.81 9.94 1.56
N GLN A 80 12.43 9.58 0.44
CA GLN A 80 13.82 9.14 0.41
C GLN A 80 14.83 10.30 0.46
N ARG A 81 14.42 11.54 0.17
CA ARG A 81 15.28 12.74 0.25
C ARG A 81 15.56 13.22 1.69
N MET A 82 15.47 12.33 2.68
CA MET A 82 15.70 12.64 4.10
C MET A 82 17.15 13.05 4.44
N ASP A 83 18.06 13.05 3.46
CA ASP A 83 19.46 13.48 3.65
C ASP A 83 19.59 14.97 4.03
N ASP A 84 18.56 15.80 3.84
CA ASP A 84 18.54 17.23 4.20
C ASP A 84 17.85 17.54 5.54
N VAL A 85 17.36 16.54 6.28
CA VAL A 85 16.68 16.79 7.56
C VAL A 85 17.72 16.86 8.68
N VAL A 86 18.06 18.09 9.08
CA VAL A 86 18.91 18.38 10.25
C VAL A 86 18.37 17.60 11.45
N SER A 87 19.15 16.63 11.95
CA SER A 87 18.77 15.79 13.08
C SER A 87 18.39 16.67 14.26
N GLN A 88 17.13 16.62 14.69
CA GLN A 88 16.65 17.40 15.84
C GLN A 88 16.70 16.54 17.09
N GLN A 89 17.17 17.12 18.19
CA GLN A 89 17.14 16.52 19.51
C GLN A 89 16.11 17.25 20.37
N TYR A 90 15.23 16.47 21.00
CA TYR A 90 14.27 17.02 21.96
C TYR A 90 14.99 17.31 23.28
N VAL A 91 14.92 18.56 23.73
CA VAL A 91 15.39 18.97 25.05
C VAL A 91 14.20 18.99 25.99
N PRO A 92 14.15 18.13 27.02
CA PRO A 92 13.05 18.14 27.98
C PRO A 92 13.02 19.44 28.77
N ALA A 93 11.85 19.76 29.33
CA ALA A 93 11.70 20.93 30.19
C ALA A 93 12.66 20.85 31.37
N HIS A 94 13.43 21.92 31.58
CA HIS A 94 14.44 21.99 32.62
C HIS A 94 14.45 23.37 33.28
N MET A 95 15.04 23.43 34.47
CA MET A 95 15.25 24.68 35.19
C MET A 95 16.62 25.23 34.83
N SER A 96 16.68 26.45 34.33
CA SER A 96 17.95 27.13 34.03
C SER A 96 18.72 27.48 35.30
N GLU A 97 20.01 27.77 35.17
CA GLU A 97 20.87 28.19 36.28
C GLU A 97 20.37 29.47 36.99
N SER A 98 19.56 30.28 36.29
CA SER A 98 18.88 31.47 36.85
C SER A 98 17.59 31.15 37.63
N GLY A 99 17.22 29.87 37.76
CA GLY A 99 15.99 29.41 38.41
C GLY A 99 14.73 29.56 37.54
N LYS A 100 14.85 29.96 36.27
CA LYS A 100 13.72 30.06 35.34
C LYS A 100 13.42 28.70 34.70
N ILE A 101 12.14 28.29 34.70
CA ILE A 101 11.68 27.07 34.02
C ILE A 101 11.62 27.31 32.52
N ILE A 102 12.31 26.47 31.75
CA ILE A 102 12.32 26.49 30.29
C ILE A 102 11.44 25.33 29.79
N PRO A 103 10.42 25.58 28.95
CA PRO A 103 9.58 24.53 28.38
C PRO A 103 10.37 23.66 27.40
N GLY A 104 9.93 22.41 27.24
CA GLY A 104 10.57 21.47 26.31
C GLY A 104 10.47 21.97 24.87
N HIS A 105 11.58 21.87 24.13
CA HIS A 105 11.70 22.38 22.77
C HIS A 105 12.64 21.50 21.94
N TRP A 106 12.56 21.67 20.62
CA TRP A 106 13.41 20.98 19.66
C TRP A 106 14.62 21.85 19.31
N GLU A 107 15.81 21.27 19.44
CA GLU A 107 17.06 21.92 19.04
C GLU A 107 17.79 21.08 17.97
N PRO A 108 18.51 21.71 17.03
CA PRO A 108 19.35 20.98 16.09
C PRO A 108 20.46 20.25 16.85
N LYS A 109 20.59 18.94 16.61
CA LYS A 109 21.63 18.10 17.20
C LYS A 109 22.97 18.53 16.62
N ALA A 110 23.89 18.98 17.49
CA ALA A 110 25.24 19.32 17.07
C ALA A 110 25.91 18.11 16.39
N PRO A 111 26.66 18.31 15.30
CA PRO A 111 27.42 17.23 14.67
C PRO A 111 28.38 16.65 15.71
N ALA A 112 28.45 15.32 15.78
CA ALA A 112 29.42 14.64 16.63
C ALA A 112 30.83 15.13 16.23
N ALA A 113 31.51 15.82 17.14
CA ALA A 113 32.93 16.07 17.01
C ALA A 113 33.64 14.74 17.33
N ASP A 114 34.33 14.19 16.33
CA ASP A 114 35.28 13.08 16.50
C ASP A 114 36.51 13.52 17.31
#